data_AF-A0A2V7FPB6-F1
#
_entry.id   AF-A0A2V7FPB6-F1
#
_cell.length_a   1.000
_cell.length_b   1.000
_cell.length_c   1.000
_cell.angle_alpha   90.00
_cell.angle_beta   90.00
_cell.angle_gamma   90.00
#
_symmetry.space_group_name_H-M   'P 1'
#
loop_
_entity.id
_entity.type
_entity.pdbx_description
1 polymer ?
#
loop_
_entity_poly.entity_id
_entity_poly.type
_entity_poly.pdbx_seq_one_letter_code
_entity_poly.pdbx_strand_id
1 'polypeptide(L)'
;MIDGQLVGGVAFGIGNTLLESLDYDGQGQLLTGTLMDYALPWADDVPPVIAFYQEVTATTNPLGLRGLGECGNPGLSGAIANAVCDAFRDLGVGITALPVTARRVWEAIQQARRPAAENGPSDLAAIDHHSVAVDVAAPSLTRKAARFASFQVRSRAQIVAEALKHGLI
;
A
#
# COMPACT_ATOMS: atom_id res chain seq x y z
N MET A 1 -9.23 -18.42 -17.58
CA MET A 1 -9.39 -18.57 -16.11
C MET A 1 -8.18 -18.01 -15.37
N ILE A 2 -6.96 -18.41 -15.76
CA ILE A 2 -5.69 -17.96 -15.19
C ILE A 2 -5.55 -16.43 -15.16
N ASP A 3 -5.79 -15.74 -16.28
CA ASP A 3 -5.66 -14.28 -16.33
C ASP A 3 -6.64 -13.57 -15.39
N GLY A 4 -7.88 -14.05 -15.31
CA GLY A 4 -8.89 -13.47 -14.42
C GLY A 4 -8.54 -13.62 -12.94
N GLN A 5 -7.95 -14.75 -12.55
CA GLN A 5 -7.43 -14.95 -11.19
C GLN A 5 -6.28 -13.98 -10.88
N LEU A 6 -5.39 -13.75 -11.85
CA LEU A 6 -4.29 -12.80 -11.69
C LEU A 6 -4.80 -11.37 -11.52
N VAL A 7 -5.74 -10.94 -12.37
CA VAL A 7 -6.36 -9.61 -12.27
C VAL A 7 -7.06 -9.44 -10.91
N GLY A 8 -7.84 -10.43 -10.48
CA GLY A 8 -8.51 -10.40 -9.18
C GLY A 8 -7.53 -10.36 -8.01
N GLY A 9 -6.46 -11.15 -8.06
CA GLY A 9 -5.40 -11.17 -7.04
C GLY A 9 -4.64 -9.84 -6.96
N VAL A 10 -4.33 -9.23 -8.10
CA VAL A 10 -3.69 -7.90 -8.16
C VAL A 10 -4.62 -6.82 -7.59
N ALA A 11 -5.89 -6.83 -7.97
CA ALA A 11 -6.89 -5.90 -7.42
C ALA A 11 -6.99 -6.03 -5.90
N PHE A 12 -7.09 -7.26 -5.39
CA PHE A 12 -7.09 -7.55 -3.95
C PHE A 12 -5.82 -7.04 -3.27
N GLY A 13 -4.64 -7.30 -3.84
CA GLY A 13 -3.40 -6.84 -3.25
C GLY A 13 -3.25 -5.31 -3.27
N ILE A 14 -3.77 -4.62 -4.29
CA ILE A 14 -3.81 -3.14 -4.34
C ILE A 14 -4.68 -2.62 -3.21
N GLY A 15 -5.89 -3.18 -3.04
CA GLY A 15 -6.80 -2.85 -1.95
C GLY A 15 -6.14 -3.02 -0.58
N ASN A 16 -5.63 -4.22 -0.30
CA ASN A 16 -4.93 -4.55 0.95
C ASN A 16 -3.70 -3.67 1.22
N THR A 17 -3.03 -3.21 0.17
CA THR A 17 -1.81 -2.40 0.32
C THR A 17 -2.11 -0.92 0.52
N LEU A 18 -3.11 -0.36 -0.17
CA LEU A 18 -3.31 1.09 -0.23
C LEU A 18 -4.52 1.58 0.56
N LEU A 19 -5.53 0.73 0.78
CA LEU A 19 -6.87 1.14 1.14
C LEU A 19 -7.39 0.43 2.40
N GLU A 20 -7.36 -0.90 2.41
CA GLU A 20 -8.06 -1.70 3.41
C GLU A 20 -7.37 -1.61 4.79
N SER A 21 -8.17 -1.41 5.83
CA SER A 21 -7.73 -1.44 7.23
C SER A 21 -8.86 -1.95 8.12
N LEU A 22 -8.51 -2.76 9.12
CA LEU A 22 -9.42 -3.18 10.18
C LEU A 22 -9.06 -2.40 11.44
N ASP A 23 -9.72 -1.25 11.62
CA ASP A 23 -9.42 -0.34 12.71
C ASP A 23 -10.38 -0.60 13.88
N TYR A 24 -9.81 -0.78 15.07
CA TYR A 24 -10.55 -1.01 16.31
C TYR A 24 -10.31 0.14 17.28
N ASP A 25 -11.34 0.50 18.05
CA ASP A 25 -11.17 1.44 19.16
C ASP A 25 -10.57 0.78 20.41
N GLY A 26 -10.33 1.57 21.46
CA GLY A 26 -9.77 1.08 22.73
C GLY A 26 -10.67 0.12 23.50
N GLN A 27 -11.94 -0.06 23.10
CA GLN A 27 -12.87 -1.04 23.68
C GLN A 27 -13.03 -2.28 22.80
N GLY A 28 -12.30 -2.37 21.68
CA GLY A 28 -12.36 -3.48 20.74
C GLY A 28 -13.53 -3.41 19.76
N GLN A 29 -14.20 -2.27 19.63
CA GLN A 29 -15.24 -2.06 18.62
C GLN A 29 -14.60 -1.84 17.25
N LEU A 30 -15.04 -2.59 16.23
CA LEU A 30 -14.62 -2.38 14.84
C LEU A 30 -15.21 -1.07 14.32
N LEU A 31 -14.35 -0.15 13.88
CA LEU A 31 -14.70 1.15 13.31
C LEU A 31 -14.90 1.07 11.79
N THR A 32 -14.17 0.19 11.11
CA THR A 32 -14.25 0.00 9.65
C THR A 32 -15.20 -1.14 9.24
N GLY A 33 -16.37 -1.21 9.87
CA GLY A 33 -17.35 -2.30 9.68
C GLY A 33 -18.27 -2.15 8.46
N THR A 34 -18.17 -1.06 7.71
CA THR A 34 -19.05 -0.76 6.56
C THR A 34 -18.23 -0.38 5.33
N LEU A 35 -18.78 -0.48 4.12
CA LEU A 35 -18.09 -0.04 2.89
C LEU A 35 -17.90 1.49 2.79
N MET A 36 -18.46 2.27 3.73
CA MET A 36 -18.13 3.70 3.85
C MET A 36 -16.75 3.92 4.48
N ASP A 37 -16.33 2.98 5.33
CA ASP A 37 -15.13 3.08 6.18
C ASP A 37 -14.07 2.02 5.78
N TYR A 38 -14.49 0.92 5.17
CA TYR A 38 -13.65 -0.11 4.56
C TYR A 38 -13.53 0.12 3.05
N ALA A 39 -12.47 0.81 2.65
CA ALA A 39 -12.27 1.20 1.26
C ALA A 39 -11.80 0.01 0.40
N LEU A 40 -12.51 -0.23 -0.71
CA LEU A 40 -12.13 -1.18 -1.74
C LEU A 40 -11.70 -0.44 -3.02
N PRO A 41 -10.78 -1.01 -3.81
CA PRO A 41 -10.36 -0.41 -5.06
C PRO A 41 -11.49 -0.40 -6.08
N TRP A 42 -11.63 0.70 -6.78
CA TRP A 42 -12.51 0.83 -7.94
C TRP A 42 -11.82 0.29 -9.20
N ALA A 43 -12.59 0.11 -10.28
CA ALA A 43 -12.05 -0.40 -11.54
C ALA A 43 -10.87 0.45 -12.06
N ASP A 44 -10.94 1.77 -11.90
CA ASP A 44 -9.89 2.70 -12.36
C ASP A 44 -8.68 2.77 -11.42
N ASP A 45 -8.75 2.19 -10.22
CA ASP A 45 -7.62 2.08 -9.28
C ASP A 45 -6.71 0.90 -9.64
N VAL A 46 -7.21 -0.06 -10.43
CA VAL A 46 -6.45 -1.24 -10.86
C VAL A 46 -5.87 -0.97 -12.26
N PRO A 47 -4.55 -0.78 -12.38
CA PRO A 47 -3.93 -0.57 -13.68
C PRO A 47 -4.01 -1.85 -14.53
N PRO A 48 -3.84 -1.75 -15.88
CA PRO A 48 -3.76 -2.93 -16.73
C PRO A 48 -2.72 -3.93 -16.24
N VAL A 49 -3.16 -5.16 -15.96
CA VAL A 49 -2.29 -6.23 -15.46
C VAL A 49 -1.60 -6.92 -16.63
N ILE A 50 -0.27 -6.86 -16.66
CA ILE A 50 0.56 -7.55 -17.64
C ILE A 50 1.16 -8.79 -16.98
N ALA A 51 0.88 -9.95 -17.56
CA ALA A 51 1.31 -11.25 -17.03
C ALA A 51 2.39 -11.89 -17.90
N PHE A 52 3.34 -12.55 -17.26
CA PHE A 52 4.29 -13.46 -17.90
C PHE A 52 4.19 -14.82 -17.23
N TYR A 53 4.14 -15.88 -18.04
CA TYR A 53 4.01 -17.24 -17.56
C TYR A 53 5.28 -18.02 -17.85
N GLN A 54 5.83 -18.63 -16.81
CA GLN A 54 6.88 -19.63 -16.94
C GLN A 54 6.34 -20.96 -16.44
N GLU A 55 6.15 -21.89 -17.36
CA GLU A 55 5.68 -23.22 -17.01
C GLU A 55 6.83 -24.04 -16.42
N VAL A 56 6.61 -24.56 -15.21
CA VAL A 56 7.51 -25.50 -14.53
C VAL A 56 6.66 -26.63 -13.97
N THR A 57 6.72 -27.79 -14.63
CA THR A 57 5.95 -28.97 -14.26
C THR A 57 6.21 -29.37 -12.81
N ALA A 58 5.14 -29.66 -12.06
CA ALA A 58 5.26 -30.20 -10.72
C ALA A 58 5.62 -31.69 -10.76
N THR A 59 6.56 -32.12 -9.92
CA THR A 59 6.88 -33.55 -9.75
C THR A 59 6.06 -34.21 -8.64
N THR A 60 5.26 -33.42 -7.92
CA THR A 60 4.53 -33.83 -6.70
C THR A 60 3.14 -34.38 -6.97
N ASN A 61 2.63 -34.26 -8.19
CA ASN A 61 1.34 -34.83 -8.57
C ASN A 61 1.37 -35.37 -10.00
N PRO A 62 0.57 -36.41 -10.32
CA PRO A 62 0.58 -37.05 -11.64
C PRO A 62 0.20 -36.14 -12.80
N LEU A 63 -0.52 -35.05 -12.53
CA LEU A 63 -0.96 -34.09 -13.56
C LEU A 63 0.07 -32.99 -13.82
N GLY A 64 1.13 -32.89 -13.00
CA GLY A 64 2.15 -31.87 -13.16
C GLY A 64 1.70 -30.44 -12.83
N LEU A 65 0.53 -30.26 -12.21
CA LEU A 65 -0.11 -28.96 -12.00
C LEU A 65 0.34 -28.29 -10.70
N ARG A 66 0.27 -26.95 -10.66
CA ARG A 66 0.48 -26.14 -9.45
C ARG A 66 -0.74 -25.24 -9.22
N GLY A 67 -1.03 -24.95 -7.96
CA GLY A 67 -2.05 -23.99 -7.61
C GLY A 67 -1.66 -22.58 -8.04
N LEU A 68 -2.63 -21.81 -8.54
CA LEU A 68 -2.45 -20.42 -8.98
C LEU A 68 -3.32 -19.42 -8.23
N GLY A 69 -4.37 -19.86 -7.52
CA GLY A 69 -5.44 -18.97 -7.04
C GLY A 69 -4.98 -17.74 -6.25
N GLU A 70 -3.87 -17.83 -5.54
CA GLU A 70 -3.32 -16.72 -4.76
C GLU A 70 -2.19 -15.95 -5.44
N CYS A 71 -1.67 -16.39 -6.60
CA CYS A 71 -0.41 -15.87 -7.16
C CYS A 71 -0.39 -14.37 -7.51
N GLY A 72 -1.55 -13.69 -7.58
CA GLY A 72 -1.63 -12.26 -7.91
C GLY A 72 -1.41 -11.29 -6.74
N ASN A 73 -1.43 -11.76 -5.49
CA ASN A 73 -1.36 -10.91 -4.29
C ASN A 73 0.02 -10.95 -3.56
N PRO A 74 0.66 -12.12 -3.35
CA PRO A 74 1.91 -12.22 -2.62
C PRO A 74 2.99 -11.29 -3.18
N GLY A 75 3.63 -10.53 -2.30
CA GLY A 75 4.70 -9.61 -2.66
C GLY A 75 4.24 -8.27 -3.21
N LEU A 76 2.95 -8.08 -3.52
CA LEU A 76 2.47 -6.82 -4.11
C LEU A 76 2.62 -5.65 -3.14
N SER A 77 2.34 -5.85 -1.85
CA SER A 77 2.53 -4.81 -0.84
C SER A 77 3.98 -4.36 -0.71
N GLY A 78 4.93 -5.31 -0.76
CA GLY A 78 6.36 -5.01 -0.76
C GLY A 78 6.79 -4.29 -2.03
N ALA A 79 6.30 -4.71 -3.20
CA ALA A 79 6.59 -4.06 -4.47
C ALA A 79 6.11 -2.60 -4.50
N ILE A 80 4.88 -2.34 -4.04
CA ILE A 80 4.31 -0.99 -3.96
C ILE A 80 5.07 -0.14 -2.93
N ALA A 81 5.32 -0.65 -1.72
CA ALA A 81 6.08 0.07 -0.70
C ALA A 81 7.48 0.44 -1.20
N ASN A 82 8.18 -0.48 -1.85
CA ASN A 82 9.48 -0.23 -2.47
C ASN A 82 9.41 0.81 -3.59
N ALA A 83 8.36 0.79 -4.42
CA ALA A 83 8.15 1.80 -5.46
C ALA A 83 7.96 3.21 -4.87
N VAL A 84 7.24 3.33 -3.74
CA VAL A 84 7.10 4.58 -3.01
C VAL A 84 8.45 5.04 -2.43
N CYS A 85 9.19 4.15 -1.77
CA CYS A 85 10.54 4.46 -1.28
C CYS A 85 11.48 4.90 -2.41
N ASP A 86 11.42 4.25 -3.57
CA ASP A 86 12.24 4.61 -4.74
C ASP A 86 11.87 5.99 -5.31
N ALA A 87 10.57 6.32 -5.36
CA ALA A 87 10.10 7.62 -5.82
C ALA A 87 10.66 8.78 -4.98
N PHE A 88 10.82 8.56 -3.67
CA PHE A 88 11.32 9.54 -2.70
C PHE A 88 12.72 9.22 -2.16
N ARG A 89 13.52 8.47 -2.92
CA ARG A 89 14.87 8.01 -2.52
C ARG A 89 15.76 9.14 -2.00
N ASP A 90 15.76 10.29 -2.66
CA ASP A 90 16.62 11.44 -2.30
C ASP A 90 16.28 12.03 -0.93
N LEU A 91 15.06 11.82 -0.46
CA LEU A 91 14.61 12.24 0.88
C LEU A 91 14.88 11.16 1.94
N GLY A 92 15.18 9.92 1.55
CA GLY A 92 15.37 8.81 2.50
C GLY A 92 14.06 8.31 3.12
N VAL A 93 12.93 8.43 2.41
CA VAL A 93 11.63 7.96 2.89
C VAL A 93 11.63 6.43 3.04
N GLY A 94 11.19 5.95 4.21
CA GLY A 94 11.00 4.54 4.51
C GLY A 94 9.54 4.23 4.84
N ILE A 95 8.94 3.29 4.10
CA ILE A 95 7.60 2.77 4.38
C ILE A 95 7.73 1.43 5.11
N THR A 96 7.25 1.37 6.35
CA THR A 96 7.39 0.18 7.23
C THR A 96 6.05 -0.40 7.68
N ALA A 97 4.93 0.22 7.32
CA ALA A 97 3.60 -0.19 7.74
C ALA A 97 2.58 -0.07 6.60
N LEU A 98 1.60 -0.98 6.61
CA LEU A 98 0.45 -1.01 5.71
C LEU A 98 -0.84 -0.56 6.44
N PRO A 99 -1.86 -0.10 5.71
CA PRO A 99 -1.80 0.33 4.31
C PRO A 99 -0.91 1.56 4.07
N VAL A 100 -0.35 1.69 2.87
CA VAL A 100 0.46 2.81 2.39
C VAL A 100 -0.46 3.97 1.96
N THR A 101 -1.18 4.53 2.92
CA THR A 101 -2.12 5.64 2.67
C THR A 101 -1.38 6.93 2.32
N ALA A 102 -2.02 7.82 1.58
CA ALA A 102 -1.46 9.13 1.26
C ALA A 102 -1.02 9.92 2.51
N ARG A 103 -1.77 9.80 3.61
CA ARG A 103 -1.41 10.40 4.92
C ARG A 103 -0.08 9.87 5.43
N ARG A 104 0.10 8.54 5.45
CA ARG A 104 1.34 7.91 5.95
C ARG A 104 2.54 8.23 5.06
N VAL A 105 2.34 8.27 3.75
CA VAL A 105 3.40 8.71 2.81
C VAL A 105 3.79 10.15 3.08
N TRP A 106 2.81 11.05 3.26
CA TRP A 106 3.07 12.45 3.60
C TRP A 106 3.81 12.58 4.94
N GLU A 107 3.38 11.88 5.98
CA GLU A 107 4.05 11.88 7.29
C GLU A 107 5.50 11.39 7.18
N ALA A 108 5.74 10.33 6.41
CA ALA A 108 7.08 9.81 6.18
C ALA A 108 7.98 10.82 5.45
N ILE A 109 7.45 11.53 4.44
CA ILE A 109 8.15 12.63 3.75
C ILE A 109 8.50 13.75 4.73
N GLN A 110 7.54 14.18 5.56
CA GLN A 110 7.75 15.26 6.53
C GLN A 110 8.77 14.89 7.60
N GLN A 111 8.76 13.63 8.05
CA GLN A 111 9.74 13.12 8.99
C GLN A 111 11.15 13.09 8.37
N ALA A 112 11.27 12.67 7.11
CA ALA A 112 12.55 12.61 6.42
C ALA A 112 13.13 14.00 6.09
N ARG A 113 12.27 15.02 5.93
CA ARG A 113 12.68 16.42 5.75
C ARG A 113 13.15 17.11 7.03
N ARG A 114 12.85 16.56 8.21
CA ARG A 114 13.25 17.18 9.49
C ARG A 114 14.78 17.09 9.60
N PRO A 115 15.49 18.22 9.83
CA PRO A 115 16.93 18.16 10.04
C PRO A 115 17.22 17.24 11.24
N ALA A 116 18.30 16.46 11.14
CA ALA A 116 18.75 15.54 12.18
C ALA A 116 19.25 16.31 13.42
N ALA A 117 18.33 16.99 14.12
CA ALA A 117 18.55 17.49 15.45
C ALA A 117 18.06 16.41 16.43
N GLU A 118 19.02 15.78 17.10
CA GLU A 118 18.85 14.93 18.28
C GLU A 118 18.16 13.57 18.09
N ASN A 119 18.81 12.67 17.33
CA ASN A 119 18.61 11.24 17.57
C ASN A 119 19.41 10.83 18.81
N GLY A 120 18.79 10.94 19.99
CA GLY A 120 19.17 10.15 21.16
C GLY A 120 19.10 8.64 20.83
N PRO A 121 19.77 7.77 21.60
CA PRO A 121 19.91 6.35 21.27
C PRO A 121 18.55 5.73 20.98
N SER A 122 18.43 5.17 19.78
CA SER A 122 17.22 4.62 19.20
C SER A 122 16.55 3.62 20.13
N ASP A 123 15.35 3.96 20.61
CA ASP A 123 14.39 3.01 21.15
C ASP A 123 13.93 2.06 20.04
N LEU A 124 14.78 1.07 19.75
CA LEU A 124 14.41 -0.16 19.03
C LEU A 124 13.64 -1.13 19.94
N ALA A 125 13.21 -0.68 21.13
CA ALA A 125 12.60 -1.50 22.16
C ALA A 125 11.06 -1.41 22.25
N ALA A 126 10.39 -0.65 21.38
CA ALA A 126 8.93 -0.49 21.41
C ALA A 126 8.29 -0.72 20.04
N ILE A 127 8.49 -1.90 19.46
CA ILE A 127 7.48 -2.46 18.55
C ILE A 127 6.46 -3.16 19.45
N ASP A 128 5.57 -2.38 20.04
CA ASP A 128 4.40 -2.91 20.72
C ASP A 128 3.42 -3.41 19.63
N HIS A 129 3.11 -4.69 19.66
CA HIS A 129 2.13 -5.32 18.77
C HIS A 129 0.68 -5.00 19.17
N HIS A 130 0.48 -4.09 20.12
CA HIS A 130 -0.83 -3.64 20.55
C HIS A 130 -1.20 -2.26 19.99
N SER A 131 -2.16 -2.28 19.07
CA SER A 131 -3.07 -1.17 18.72
C SER A 131 -2.39 0.18 18.42
N VAL A 132 -2.16 0.44 17.13
CA VAL A 132 -1.97 1.81 16.64
C VAL A 132 -3.30 2.55 16.83
N ALA A 133 -3.41 3.33 17.92
CA ALA A 133 -4.51 4.26 18.11
C ALA A 133 -4.45 5.30 16.97
N VAL A 134 -5.42 5.23 16.06
CA VAL A 134 -5.66 6.29 15.08
C VAL A 134 -6.59 7.31 15.73
N ASP A 135 -6.08 8.50 15.98
CA ASP A 135 -6.89 9.64 16.40
C ASP A 135 -7.82 10.05 15.25
N VAL A 136 -9.11 9.70 15.37
CA VAL A 136 -10.16 10.00 14.41
C VAL A 136 -10.60 11.46 14.59
N ALA A 137 -9.77 12.40 14.12
CA ALA A 137 -10.13 13.80 14.07
C ALA A 137 -9.53 14.52 12.86
N ALA A 138 -10.10 14.31 11.67
CA ALA A 138 -10.06 15.29 10.58
C ALA A 138 -11.16 15.02 9.53
N PRO A 139 -12.31 15.73 9.58
CA PRO A 139 -13.27 15.70 8.49
C PRO A 139 -12.77 16.60 7.35
N SER A 140 -12.78 16.09 6.10
CA SER A 140 -12.87 16.81 4.81
C SER A 140 -11.79 16.61 3.70
N LEU A 141 -10.76 15.76 3.86
CA LEU A 141 -9.75 15.56 2.78
C LEU A 141 -10.05 14.41 1.78
N THR A 142 -11.24 13.81 1.85
CA THR A 142 -11.59 12.54 1.18
C THR A 142 -11.75 12.61 -0.34
N ARG A 143 -11.73 13.79 -0.97
CA ARG A 143 -11.96 13.89 -2.44
C ARG A 143 -10.73 14.30 -3.27
N LYS A 144 -9.65 14.81 -2.65
CA LYS A 144 -8.39 15.13 -3.35
C LYS A 144 -7.32 14.04 -3.21
N ALA A 145 -7.25 13.37 -2.05
CA ALA A 145 -6.29 12.28 -1.84
C ALA A 145 -6.62 11.01 -2.66
N ALA A 146 -7.89 10.78 -3.00
CA ALA A 146 -8.33 9.62 -3.78
C ALA A 146 -7.84 9.62 -5.25
N ARG A 147 -7.28 10.73 -5.77
CA ARG A 147 -6.67 10.75 -7.12
C ARG A 147 -5.27 10.14 -7.17
N PHE A 148 -4.67 9.85 -6.02
CA PHE A 148 -3.39 9.13 -5.95
C PHE A 148 -3.48 7.66 -6.33
N ALA A 149 -4.69 7.08 -6.34
CA ALA A 149 -4.93 5.67 -6.66
C ALA A 149 -4.84 5.37 -8.18
N SER A 150 -4.75 6.39 -9.03
CA SER A 150 -4.45 6.22 -10.47
C SER A 150 -2.96 5.98 -10.74
N PHE A 151 -2.36 5.02 -10.02
CA PHE A 151 -0.95 4.66 -10.16
C PHE A 151 -0.75 3.74 -11.38
N GLN A 152 -0.92 4.30 -12.58
CA GLN A 152 -0.20 3.71 -13.71
C GLN A 152 1.29 3.85 -13.43
N VAL A 153 2.06 2.76 -13.53
CA VAL A 153 3.52 2.78 -13.39
C VAL A 153 4.07 3.84 -14.35
N ARG A 154 4.37 5.00 -13.79
CA ARG A 154 4.86 6.18 -14.48
C ARG A 154 6.26 6.45 -13.95
N SER A 155 7.13 6.97 -14.81
CA SER A 155 8.52 7.27 -14.48
C SER A 155 8.63 8.09 -13.18
N ARG A 156 9.74 7.97 -12.43
CA ARG A 156 10.01 8.71 -11.19
C ARG A 156 9.62 10.19 -11.27
N ALA A 157 9.91 10.85 -12.39
CA ALA A 157 9.58 12.25 -12.63
C ALA A 157 8.07 12.55 -12.60
N GLN A 158 7.24 11.63 -13.06
CA GLN A 158 5.78 11.80 -13.11
C GLN A 158 5.12 11.60 -11.74
N ILE A 159 5.66 10.71 -10.91
CA ILE A 159 5.21 10.50 -9.53
C ILE A 159 5.49 11.76 -8.70
N VAL A 160 6.71 12.30 -8.82
CA VAL A 160 7.09 13.57 -8.17
C VAL A 160 6.25 14.73 -8.70
N ALA A 161 6.02 14.81 -10.02
CA ALA A 161 5.17 15.85 -10.61
C ALA A 161 3.71 15.79 -10.13
N GLU A 162 3.16 14.59 -9.92
CA GLU A 162 1.80 14.44 -9.41
C GLU A 162 1.73 14.75 -7.90
N ALA A 163 2.73 14.36 -7.12
CA ALA A 163 2.87 14.76 -5.72
C ALA A 163 2.97 16.29 -5.55
N LEU A 164 3.66 17.00 -6.46
CA LEU A 164 3.66 18.46 -6.52
C LEU A 164 2.27 19.04 -6.82
N LYS A 165 1.53 18.48 -7.79
CA LYS A 165 0.18 18.97 -8.15
C LYS A 165 -0.82 18.87 -7.01
N HIS A 166 -0.68 17.87 -6.14
CA HIS A 166 -1.57 17.66 -4.99
C HIS A 166 -1.02 18.25 -3.69
N GLY A 167 0.10 18.98 -3.74
CA GLY A 167 0.68 19.69 -2.59
C GLY A 167 1.27 18.77 -1.51
N LEU A 168 1.71 17.57 -1.89
CA LEU A 168 2.34 16.62 -0.96
C LEU A 168 3.84 16.86 -0.76
N ILE A 169 4.48 17.64 -1.64
CA ILE A 169 5.89 18.04 -1.55
C ILE A 169 6.10 19.49 -1.90
#